data_AF-A0A317I008-F1
#
_entry.id   AF-A0A317I008-F1
#
_cell.length_a   1.000
_cell.length_b   1.000
_cell.length_c   1.000
_cell.angle_alpha   90.00
_cell.angle_beta   90.00
_cell.angle_gamma   90.00
#
_symmetry.space_group_name_H-M   'P 1'
#
loop_
_entity.id
_entity.type
_entity.pdbx_description
1 polymer ?
#
loop_
_entity_poly.entity_id
_entity_poly.type
_entity_poly.pdbx_seq_one_letter_code
_entity_poly.pdbx_strand_id
1 'polypeptide(L)'
;MFESYSDRARRVIFLARLESGTRGAEMIDVDDLLAALIIEDQSQITDTLSAMLGTSGTFVGHQEHQPFLPSEVTTTVLAAIQQSPPRSEAIPESTDMPISPALSETLAAASELRERLQSKEVRPLHLFAAVLGQKSKGAQLLRDAGITEERIVDEIRREDAF
;
A
#
# COMPACT_ATOMS: atom_id res chain seq x y z
N MET A 1 15.90 7.06 -0.69
CA MET A 1 14.49 7.53 -0.65
C MET A 1 13.75 6.99 0.57
N PHE A 2 13.80 5.67 0.83
CA PHE A 2 12.99 5.03 1.88
C PHE A 2 13.74 4.75 3.20
N GLU A 3 14.78 5.52 3.53
CA GLU A 3 15.58 5.33 4.75
C GLU A 3 14.74 5.56 6.02
N SER A 4 13.77 6.49 5.96
CA SER A 4 12.85 6.79 7.05
C SER A 4 11.61 5.88 7.09
N TYR A 5 11.50 4.88 6.21
CA TYR A 5 10.34 4.00 6.13
C TYR A 5 10.56 2.75 6.98
N SER A 6 9.47 2.23 7.56
CA SER A 6 9.51 0.94 8.25
C SER A 6 9.74 -0.20 7.27
N ASP A 7 10.22 -1.34 7.76
CA ASP A 7 10.35 -2.56 6.94
C ASP A 7 9.00 -3.02 6.39
N ARG A 8 7.89 -2.78 7.11
CA ARG A 8 6.52 -3.01 6.61
C ARG A 8 6.21 -2.08 5.43
N ALA A 9 6.45 -0.79 5.57
CA ALA A 9 6.20 0.19 4.50
C ALA A 9 7.07 -0.08 3.25
N ARG A 10 8.35 -0.45 3.41
CA ARG A 10 9.21 -0.83 2.28
C ARG A 10 8.69 -2.06 1.54
N ARG A 11 8.19 -3.05 2.27
CA ARG A 11 7.56 -4.25 1.68
C ARG A 11 6.31 -3.91 0.88
N VAL A 12 5.50 -2.96 1.34
CA VAL A 12 4.36 -2.45 0.59
C VAL A 12 4.80 -1.83 -0.74
N ILE A 13 5.82 -0.95 -0.73
CA ILE A 13 6.34 -0.32 -1.96
C ILE A 13 6.85 -1.38 -2.94
N PHE A 14 7.59 -2.37 -2.42
CA PHE A 14 8.08 -3.49 -3.23
C PHE A 14 6.93 -4.30 -3.83
N LEU A 15 5.91 -4.63 -3.03
CA LEU A 15 4.75 -5.39 -3.50
C LEU A 15 3.96 -4.62 -4.56
N ALA A 16 3.75 -3.32 -4.39
CA ALA A 16 3.08 -2.47 -5.38
C ALA A 16 3.80 -2.52 -6.72
N ARG A 17 5.14 -2.42 -6.71
CA ARG A 17 5.99 -2.56 -7.91
C ARG A 17 5.86 -3.94 -8.53
N LEU A 18 5.85 -4.99 -7.72
CA LEU A 18 5.77 -6.35 -8.23
C LEU A 18 4.41 -6.60 -8.91
N GLU A 19 3.31 -6.29 -8.23
CA GLU A 19 1.97 -6.51 -8.76
C GLU A 19 1.64 -5.66 -9.97
N SER A 20 2.06 -4.39 -10.00
CA SER A 20 1.81 -3.53 -11.17
C SER A 20 2.63 -4.02 -12.38
N GLY A 21 3.87 -4.48 -12.13
CA GLY A 21 4.74 -5.05 -13.17
C GLY A 21 4.21 -6.37 -13.75
N THR A 22 3.70 -7.29 -12.91
CA THR A 22 3.09 -8.55 -13.40
C THR A 22 1.83 -8.30 -14.23
N ARG A 23 1.12 -7.20 -13.95
CA ARG A 23 -0.02 -6.70 -14.72
C ARG A 23 0.38 -5.88 -15.96
N GLY A 24 1.67 -5.68 -16.24
CA GLY A 24 2.15 -4.93 -17.39
C GLY A 24 1.83 -3.43 -17.32
N ALA A 25 1.75 -2.85 -16.13
CA ALA A 25 1.59 -1.41 -15.96
C ALA A 25 2.89 -0.68 -16.34
N GLU A 26 2.78 0.42 -17.10
CA GLU A 26 3.95 1.24 -17.49
C GLU A 26 4.52 2.06 -16.32
N MET A 27 3.77 2.21 -15.25
CA MET A 27 4.14 2.95 -14.04
C MET A 27 3.37 2.44 -12.82
N ILE A 28 3.93 2.64 -11.63
CA ILE A 28 3.22 2.38 -10.37
C ILE A 28 2.31 3.58 -10.06
N ASP A 29 1.03 3.34 -9.80
CA ASP A 29 0.08 4.39 -9.43
C ASP A 29 -0.46 4.24 -8.00
N VAL A 30 -1.26 5.20 -7.55
CA VAL A 30 -1.85 5.26 -6.20
C VAL A 30 -2.69 4.01 -5.88
N ASP A 31 -3.46 3.51 -6.85
CA ASP A 31 -4.28 2.31 -6.64
C ASP A 31 -3.43 1.03 -6.52
N ASP A 32 -2.23 0.98 -7.11
CA ASP A 32 -1.29 -0.15 -6.90
C ASP A 32 -0.69 -0.11 -5.50
N LEU A 33 -0.34 1.10 -5.01
CA LEU A 33 0.07 1.28 -3.62
C LEU A 33 -1.04 0.86 -2.66
N LEU A 34 -2.27 1.25 -2.94
CA LEU A 34 -3.43 0.91 -2.10
C LEU A 34 -3.70 -0.60 -2.06
N ALA A 35 -3.62 -1.29 -3.20
CA ALA A 35 -3.77 -2.73 -3.24
C ALA A 35 -2.71 -3.42 -2.37
N ALA A 36 -1.44 -3.02 -2.51
CA ALA A 36 -0.35 -3.55 -1.69
C ALA A 36 -0.52 -3.25 -0.19
N LEU A 37 -1.03 -2.07 0.16
CA LEU A 37 -1.34 -1.70 1.55
C LEU A 37 -2.45 -2.59 2.13
N ILE A 38 -3.50 -2.87 1.36
CA ILE A 38 -4.58 -3.75 1.81
C ILE A 38 -4.06 -5.18 2.02
N ILE A 39 -3.25 -5.70 1.09
CA ILE A 39 -2.66 -7.04 1.23
C ILE A 39 -1.78 -7.11 2.50
N GLU A 40 -1.02 -6.04 2.76
CA GLU A 40 -0.20 -5.93 3.96
C GLU A 40 -1.02 -5.87 5.24
N ASP A 41 -2.06 -5.03 5.28
CA ASP A 41 -2.97 -4.90 6.42
C ASP A 41 -3.62 -6.24 6.79
N GLN A 42 -3.95 -7.05 5.79
CA GLN A 42 -4.56 -8.37 5.96
C GLN A 42 -3.54 -9.49 6.19
N SER A 43 -2.24 -9.17 6.35
CA SER A 43 -1.14 -10.14 6.53
C SER A 43 -0.99 -11.15 5.39
N GLN A 44 -1.39 -10.78 4.17
CA GLN A 44 -1.45 -11.68 3.00
C GLN A 44 -0.23 -11.59 2.07
N ILE A 45 0.78 -10.76 2.38
CA ILE A 45 1.96 -10.60 1.51
C ILE A 45 2.61 -11.93 1.14
N THR A 46 2.82 -12.84 2.12
CA THR A 46 3.45 -14.14 1.86
C THR A 46 2.66 -14.96 0.84
N ASP A 47 1.34 -15.01 1.01
CA ASP A 47 0.45 -15.78 0.14
C ASP A 47 0.41 -15.19 -1.26
N THR A 48 0.31 -13.86 -1.37
CA THR A 48 0.32 -13.15 -2.65
C THR A 48 1.64 -13.36 -3.40
N LEU A 49 2.79 -13.24 -2.72
CA LEU A 49 4.11 -13.46 -3.33
C LEU A 49 4.32 -14.91 -3.74
N SER A 50 3.89 -15.86 -2.92
CA SER A 50 3.98 -17.30 -3.24
C SER A 50 3.17 -17.63 -4.50
N ALA A 51 1.96 -17.07 -4.61
CA ALA A 51 1.12 -17.21 -5.79
C ALA A 51 1.75 -16.60 -7.06
N MET A 52 2.39 -15.42 -6.94
CA MET A 52 3.03 -14.75 -8.08
C MET A 52 4.32 -15.41 -8.54
N LEU A 53 5.21 -15.76 -7.61
CA LEU A 53 6.55 -16.27 -7.93
C LEU A 53 6.58 -17.79 -8.13
N GLY A 54 5.48 -18.49 -7.83
CA GLY A 54 5.42 -19.96 -7.89
C GLY A 54 6.42 -20.63 -6.94
N THR A 55 6.86 -19.92 -5.90
CA THR A 55 7.79 -20.43 -4.90
C THR A 55 7.06 -20.64 -3.58
N SER A 56 7.38 -21.73 -2.90
CA SER A 56 6.94 -21.97 -1.53
C SER A 56 8.05 -21.47 -0.61
N GLY A 57 7.92 -20.23 -0.15
CA GLY A 57 8.86 -19.57 0.75
C GLY A 57 8.13 -18.83 1.84
N THR A 58 8.62 -18.91 3.08
CA THR A 58 8.18 -18.02 4.15
C THR A 58 9.09 -16.80 4.16
N PHE A 59 8.51 -15.62 3.98
CA PHE A 59 9.26 -14.40 4.22
C PHE A 59 9.50 -14.27 5.72
N VAL A 60 10.77 -14.23 6.10
CA VAL A 60 11.17 -14.10 7.50
C VAL A 60 10.93 -12.65 7.96
N GLY A 61 10.36 -12.47 9.15
CA GLY A 61 10.10 -11.14 9.71
C GLY A 61 8.76 -10.51 9.33
N HIS A 62 7.78 -11.30 8.91
CA HIS A 62 6.38 -10.87 8.95
C HIS A 62 5.95 -10.76 10.41
N GLN A 63 5.48 -9.58 10.81
CA GLN A 63 4.87 -9.39 12.12
C GLN A 63 3.37 -9.58 11.94
N GLU A 64 2.78 -10.52 12.66
CA GLU A 64 1.32 -10.59 12.77
C GLU A 64 0.84 -9.33 13.50
N HIS A 65 -0.09 -8.62 12.88
CA HIS A 65 -0.76 -7.48 13.49
C HIS A 65 -2.26 -7.59 13.27
N GLN A 66 -3.03 -6.94 14.13
CA GLN A 66 -4.46 -6.81 13.92
C GLN A 66 -4.69 -5.96 12.67
N PRO A 67 -5.52 -6.40 11.71
CA PRO A 67 -5.86 -5.58 10.55
C PRO A 67 -6.64 -4.35 10.99
N PHE A 68 -6.29 -3.20 10.40
CA PHE A 68 -7.02 -1.95 10.59
C PHE A 68 -8.31 -1.93 9.76
N LEU A 69 -8.27 -2.47 8.53
CA LEU A 69 -9.42 -2.45 7.63
C LEU A 69 -10.32 -3.69 7.83
N PRO A 70 -11.66 -3.52 7.83
CA PRO A 70 -12.59 -4.64 7.80
C PRO A 70 -12.47 -5.45 6.50
N SER A 71 -12.51 -6.78 6.61
CA SER A 71 -12.33 -7.70 5.47
C SER A 71 -13.37 -7.54 4.35
N GLU A 72 -14.59 -7.12 4.67
CA GLU A 72 -15.64 -6.84 3.67
C GLU A 72 -15.28 -5.63 2.79
N VAL A 73 -14.70 -4.60 3.40
CA VAL A 73 -14.27 -3.39 2.70
C VAL A 73 -13.06 -3.69 1.82
N THR A 74 -12.08 -4.43 2.34
CA THR A 74 -10.86 -4.78 1.59
C THR A 74 -11.17 -5.58 0.33
N THR A 75 -12.06 -6.58 0.43
CA THR A 75 -12.51 -7.39 -0.71
C THR A 75 -13.12 -6.52 -1.81
N THR A 76 -13.99 -5.58 -1.43
CA THR A 76 -14.65 -4.67 -2.37
C THR A 76 -13.67 -3.73 -3.06
N VAL A 77 -12.74 -3.14 -2.30
CA VAL A 77 -11.76 -2.20 -2.83
C VAL A 77 -10.76 -2.90 -3.75
N LEU A 78 -10.23 -4.06 -3.36
CA LEU A 78 -9.30 -4.84 -4.20
C LEU A 78 -9.95 -5.26 -5.51
N ALA A 79 -11.19 -5.78 -5.47
CA ALA A 79 -11.91 -6.15 -6.68
C ALA A 79 -12.10 -4.93 -7.62
N ALA A 80 -12.38 -3.76 -7.05
CA ALA A 80 -12.56 -2.54 -7.82
C ALA A 80 -11.26 -2.02 -8.47
N ILE A 81 -10.11 -2.20 -7.81
CA ILE A 81 -8.78 -1.85 -8.32
C ILE A 81 -8.37 -2.84 -9.43
N GLN A 82 -8.55 -4.14 -9.21
CA GLN A 82 -8.15 -5.19 -10.15
C GLN A 82 -8.96 -5.18 -11.46
N GLN A 83 -10.19 -4.64 -11.44
CA GLN A 83 -11.00 -4.43 -12.64
C GLN A 83 -10.50 -3.29 -13.54
N SER A 84 -9.57 -2.44 -13.07
CA SER A 84 -8.91 -1.47 -13.94
C SER A 84 -7.98 -2.21 -14.91
N PRO A 85 -8.08 -1.97 -16.23
CA PRO A 85 -7.47 -2.85 -17.22
C PRO A 85 -5.93 -2.83 -17.15
N PRO A 86 -5.27 -4.00 -17.04
CA PRO A 86 -3.84 -4.12 -17.37
C PRO A 86 -3.65 -3.83 -18.86
N ARG A 87 -2.69 -2.96 -19.19
CA ARG A 87 -2.58 -2.38 -20.55
C ARG A 87 -1.58 -3.08 -21.47
N SER A 88 -0.73 -3.98 -20.95
CA SER A 88 0.39 -4.59 -21.71
C SER A 88 0.88 -5.94 -21.14
N GLU A 89 1.91 -6.53 -21.78
CA GLU A 89 2.66 -7.69 -21.29
C GLU A 89 3.40 -7.37 -19.97
N ALA A 90 3.67 -8.40 -19.16
CA ALA A 90 4.37 -8.28 -17.89
C ALA A 90 5.77 -7.66 -18.06
N ILE A 91 6.11 -6.70 -17.19
CA ILE A 91 7.41 -6.03 -17.20
C ILE A 91 8.39 -6.79 -16.29
N PRO A 92 9.59 -7.17 -16.78
CA PRO A 92 10.60 -7.85 -15.98
C PRO A 92 10.99 -7.08 -14.70
N GLU A 93 11.32 -7.82 -13.64
CA GLU A 93 11.80 -7.25 -12.37
C GLU A 93 13.10 -6.43 -12.49
N SER A 94 13.89 -6.71 -13.53
CA SER A 94 15.15 -6.02 -13.83
C SER A 94 14.98 -4.65 -14.50
N THR A 95 13.74 -4.26 -14.85
CA THR A 95 13.46 -2.96 -15.50
C THR A 95 13.01 -1.96 -14.44
N ASP A 96 13.61 -0.77 -14.43
CA ASP A 96 13.14 0.33 -13.60
C ASP A 96 11.75 0.76 -14.05
N MET A 97 10.78 0.74 -13.13
CA MET A 97 9.42 1.20 -13.38
C MET A 97 9.21 2.57 -12.72
N PRO A 98 8.80 3.59 -13.48
CA PRO A 98 8.53 4.91 -12.92
C PRO A 98 7.31 4.89 -11.99
N ILE A 99 7.22 5.89 -11.12
CA ILE A 99 6.03 6.17 -10.31
C ILE A 99 5.20 7.29 -10.95
N SER A 100 3.89 7.26 -10.76
CA SER A 100 3.02 8.35 -11.19
C SER A 100 3.27 9.63 -10.40
N PRO A 101 2.98 10.82 -10.99
CA PRO A 101 3.03 12.07 -10.23
C PRO A 101 2.17 12.01 -8.97
N ALA A 102 0.96 11.45 -9.07
CA ALA A 102 0.06 11.26 -7.94
C ALA A 102 0.66 10.36 -6.85
N LEU A 103 1.33 9.26 -7.23
CA LEU A 103 2.04 8.41 -6.28
C LEU A 103 3.23 9.15 -5.65
N SER A 104 3.99 9.94 -6.41
CA SER A 104 5.08 10.75 -5.86
C SER A 104 4.57 11.76 -4.82
N GLU A 105 3.46 12.43 -5.11
CA GLU A 105 2.81 13.35 -4.17
C GLU A 105 2.31 12.59 -2.92
N THR A 106 1.78 11.39 -3.10
CA THR A 106 1.32 10.53 -2.00
C THR A 106 2.47 10.15 -1.05
N LEU A 107 3.62 9.75 -1.59
CA LEU A 107 4.80 9.38 -0.79
C LEU A 107 5.38 10.59 -0.04
N ALA A 108 5.34 11.78 -0.67
CA ALA A 108 5.73 13.02 -0.02
C ALA A 108 4.77 13.35 1.14
N ALA A 109 3.46 13.26 0.91
CA ALA A 109 2.44 13.51 1.94
C ALA A 109 2.55 12.54 3.13
N ALA A 110 2.84 11.25 2.89
CA ALA A 110 3.09 10.30 3.97
C ALA A 110 4.33 10.66 4.82
N SER A 111 5.37 11.20 4.19
CA SER A 111 6.59 11.65 4.87
C SER A 111 6.34 12.92 5.69
N GLU A 112 5.60 13.88 5.13
CA GLU A 112 5.16 15.09 5.83
C GLU A 112 4.27 14.74 7.03
N LEU A 113 3.35 13.78 6.86
CA LEU A 113 2.49 13.31 7.95
C LEU A 113 3.31 12.72 9.10
N ARG A 114 4.31 11.87 8.79
CA ARG A 114 5.23 11.33 9.79
C ARG A 114 5.92 12.45 10.56
N GLU A 115 6.43 13.48 9.87
CA GLU A 115 7.10 14.61 10.51
C GLU A 115 6.15 15.40 11.41
N ARG A 116 4.94 15.69 10.92
CA ARG A 116 3.89 16.39 11.68
C ARG A 116 3.45 15.64 12.93
N LEU A 117 3.38 14.32 12.87
CA LEU A 117 3.05 13.46 14.01
C LEU A 117 4.26 13.09 14.87
N GLN A 118 5.47 13.51 14.47
CA GLN A 118 6.74 13.18 15.12
C GLN A 118 7.02 11.67 15.22
N SER A 119 6.44 10.88 14.33
CA SER A 119 6.60 9.43 14.30
C SER A 119 8.04 9.07 13.89
N LYS A 120 8.57 8.00 14.47
CA LYS A 120 9.96 7.56 14.22
C LYS A 120 10.21 7.27 12.74
N GLU A 121 9.25 6.65 12.06
CA GLU A 121 9.35 6.15 10.69
C GLU A 121 8.01 6.25 9.95
N VAL A 122 8.05 6.27 8.62
CA VAL A 122 6.84 6.14 7.78
C VAL A 122 6.37 4.69 7.84
N ARG A 123 5.17 4.48 8.40
CA ARG A 123 4.53 3.16 8.56
C ARG A 123 3.37 2.98 7.57
N PRO A 124 2.85 1.75 7.35
CA PRO A 124 1.71 1.52 6.45
C PRO A 124 0.51 2.46 6.69
N LEU A 125 0.19 2.78 7.96
CA LEU A 125 -0.88 3.73 8.27
C LEU A 125 -0.62 5.16 7.73
N HIS A 126 0.64 5.61 7.69
CA HIS A 126 0.97 6.92 7.10
C HIS A 126 0.70 6.93 5.59
N LEU A 127 1.02 5.81 4.92
CA LEU A 127 0.75 5.64 3.49
C LEU A 127 -0.76 5.55 3.23
N PHE A 128 -1.52 4.81 4.05
CA PHE A 128 -2.99 4.79 3.93
C PHE A 128 -3.61 6.18 4.09
N ALA A 129 -3.20 6.94 5.11
CA ALA A 129 -3.68 8.30 5.32
C ALA A 129 -3.40 9.19 4.09
N ALA A 130 -2.19 9.13 3.55
CA ALA A 130 -1.82 9.88 2.35
C ALA A 130 -2.63 9.46 1.10
N VAL A 131 -2.90 8.15 0.93
CA VAL A 131 -3.74 7.63 -0.17
C VAL A 131 -5.17 8.18 -0.07
N LEU A 132 -5.73 8.32 1.13
CA LEU A 132 -7.06 8.89 1.32
C LEU A 132 -7.18 10.36 0.91
N GLY A 133 -6.06 11.08 0.78
CA GLY A 133 -6.01 12.43 0.20
C GLY A 133 -6.08 12.46 -1.34
N GLN A 134 -5.88 11.33 -2.01
CA GLN A 134 -5.77 11.26 -3.46
C GLN A 134 -7.11 11.07 -4.17
N LYS A 135 -7.18 11.52 -5.43
CA LYS A 135 -8.33 11.26 -6.31
C LYS A 135 -8.17 9.92 -7.02
N SER A 136 -8.36 8.81 -6.29
CA SER A 136 -8.35 7.47 -6.85
C SER A 136 -9.66 6.73 -6.55
N LYS A 137 -9.96 5.69 -7.34
CA LYS A 137 -11.17 4.88 -7.17
C LYS A 137 -11.15 4.15 -5.83
N GLY A 138 -10.01 3.55 -5.48
CA GLY A 138 -9.88 2.84 -4.22
C GLY A 138 -9.96 3.76 -3.00
N ALA A 139 -9.33 4.94 -3.08
CA ALA A 139 -9.44 5.95 -2.02
C ALA A 139 -10.90 6.40 -1.83
N GLN A 140 -11.65 6.62 -2.91
CA GLN A 140 -13.07 6.98 -2.81
C GLN A 140 -13.90 5.87 -2.14
N LEU A 141 -13.69 4.60 -2.51
CA LEU A 141 -14.40 3.47 -1.91
C LEU A 141 -14.11 3.31 -0.41
N LEU A 142 -12.87 3.55 0.02
CA LEU A 142 -12.55 3.56 1.45
C LEU A 142 -13.30 4.68 2.19
N ARG A 143 -13.35 5.89 1.62
CA ARG A 143 -14.12 7.00 2.20
C ARG A 143 -15.62 6.68 2.28
N ASP A 144 -16.18 6.09 1.22
CA ASP A 144 -17.59 5.69 1.16
C ASP A 144 -17.91 4.62 2.22
N ALA A 145 -16.94 3.78 2.58
CA ALA A 145 -17.03 2.79 3.65
C ALA A 145 -16.78 3.38 5.06
N GLY A 146 -16.59 4.71 5.19
CA GLY A 146 -16.36 5.39 6.46
C GLY A 146 -14.92 5.27 6.99
N ILE A 147 -13.97 4.89 6.13
CA ILE A 147 -12.53 4.93 6.44
C ILE A 147 -12.00 6.30 6.00
N THR A 148 -11.71 7.16 6.96
CA THR A 148 -11.25 8.54 6.71
C THR A 148 -9.81 8.76 7.15
N GLU A 149 -9.17 9.81 6.64
CA GLU A 149 -7.80 10.17 7.01
C GLU A 149 -7.70 10.41 8.52
N GLU A 150 -8.68 11.08 9.12
CA GLU A 150 -8.71 11.40 10.55
C GLU A 150 -8.70 10.12 11.40
N ARG A 151 -9.50 9.11 11.02
CA ARG A 151 -9.54 7.83 11.73
C ARG A 151 -8.18 7.12 11.71
N ILE A 152 -7.46 7.22 10.60
CA ILE A 152 -6.13 6.65 10.47
C ILE A 152 -5.10 7.44 11.29
N VAL A 153 -5.19 8.77 11.28
CA VAL A 153 -4.31 9.63 12.08
C VAL A 153 -4.50 9.38 13.59
N ASP A 154 -5.72 9.17 14.04
CA ASP A 154 -6.00 8.83 15.44
C ASP A 154 -5.44 7.46 15.80
N GLU A 155 -5.48 6.49 14.88
CA GLU A 155 -4.84 5.19 15.07
C GLU A 155 -3.31 5.29 15.15
N ILE A 156 -2.68 6.09 14.26
CA ILE A 156 -1.23 6.32 14.31
C ILE A 156 -0.80 6.87 15.68
N ARG A 157 -1.54 7.88 16.18
CA ARG A 157 -1.28 8.48 17.50
C ARG A 157 -1.45 7.48 18.63
N ARG A 158 -2.43 6.58 18.53
CA ARG A 158 -2.64 5.49 19.49
C ARG A 158 -1.45 4.56 19.50
N GLU A 159 -0.96 4.13 18.33
CA GLU A 159 0.19 3.25 18.22
C GLU A 159 1.51 3.89 18.67
N ASP A 160 1.70 5.20 18.43
CA ASP A 160 2.92 5.93 18.84
C ASP A 160 2.94 6.27 20.35
N ALA A 161 1.81 6.15 21.04
CA ALA A 161 1.70 6.44 22.48
C ALA A 161 2.18 5.27 23.38
N PHE A 162 2.44 4.09 22.80
CA PHE A 162 2.88 2.87 23.50
C PHE A 162 4.27 2.43 23.03
#